data_AF-A0A9R0RRC7-F1
#
_entry.id   AF-A0A9R0RRC7-F1
#
_cell.length_a   1.000
_cell.length_b   1.000
_cell.length_c   1.000
_cell.angle_alpha   90.00
_cell.angle_beta   90.00
_cell.angle_gamma   90.00
#
_symmetry.space_group_name_H-M   'P 1'
#
loop_
_entity.id
_entity.type
_entity.pdbx_description
1 polymer ?
#
loop_
_entity_poly.entity_id
_entity_poly.type
_entity_poly.pdbx_seq_one_letter_code
_entity_poly.pdbx_strand_id
1 'polypeptide(L)'
;MACINRVGDKSIGQFLRYAFASRYKEILSKAHSSSTMTVPKFTTRLTKEEAQVFESARESMSAFRKWRVGGARLQKASILGRKRKTKLPDGPSTP
;
A
#
# COMPACT_ATOMS: atom_id res chain seq x y z
N MET A 1 22.22 24.43 28.45
CA MET A 1 22.34 23.65 27.20
C MET A 1 22.09 24.60 26.03
N ALA A 2 23.13 24.95 25.28
CA ALA A 2 23.00 25.85 24.14
C ALA A 2 22.64 25.04 22.88
N CYS A 3 21.48 25.34 22.28
CA CYS A 3 21.10 24.80 20.98
C CYS A 3 21.97 25.49 19.92
N ILE A 4 23.06 24.84 19.53
CA ILE A 4 23.90 25.31 18.43
C ILE A 4 23.12 25.05 17.14
N ASN A 5 22.47 26.10 16.63
CA ASN A 5 21.97 26.12 15.26
C ASN A 5 23.17 26.27 14.31
N ARG A 6 23.89 25.17 14.07
CA ARG A 6 24.99 25.11 13.09
C ARG A 6 24.40 24.83 11.71
N VAL A 7 23.82 25.86 11.11
CA VAL A 7 23.52 25.90 9.66
C VAL A 7 24.86 25.83 8.92
N GLY A 8 25.33 24.62 8.61
CA GLY A 8 26.63 24.37 7.99
C GLY A 8 27.33 23.07 8.40
N ASP A 9 26.80 22.33 9.38
CA ASP A 9 27.39 21.05 9.78
C ASP A 9 27.14 19.97 8.72
N LYS A 10 28.16 19.60 7.95
CA LYS A 10 28.06 18.58 6.89
C LYS A 10 27.64 17.20 7.42
N SER A 11 27.78 16.97 8.73
CA SER A 11 27.44 15.71 9.38
C SER A 11 25.93 15.56 9.67
N ILE A 12 25.16 16.65 9.69
CA ILE A 12 23.75 16.62 10.12
C ILE A 12 22.89 15.75 9.20
N GLY A 13 23.12 15.80 7.88
CA GLY A 13 22.39 15.00 6.91
C GLY A 13 22.64 13.49 7.12
N GLN A 14 23.90 13.11 7.37
CA GLN A 14 24.27 11.73 7.67
C GLN A 14 23.64 11.26 8.98
N PHE A 15 23.62 12.11 10.00
CA PHE A 15 23.01 11.82 11.30
C PHE A 15 21.50 11.61 11.18
N LEU A 16 20.79 12.50 10.49
CA LEU A 16 19.35 12.37 10.25
C LEU A 16 19.02 11.09 9.47
N ARG A 17 19.79 10.78 8.42
CA ARG A 17 19.64 9.55 7.64
C ARG A 17 19.83 8.32 8.52
N TYR A 18 20.88 8.30 9.35
CA TYR A 18 21.15 7.18 10.24
C TYR A 18 20.05 7.01 11.30
N ALA A 19 19.63 8.09 11.95
CA ALA A 19 18.58 8.08 12.97
C ALA A 19 17.20 7.69 12.43
N PHE A 20 16.90 8.04 11.18
CA PHE A 20 15.68 7.62 10.51
C PHE A 20 15.78 6.15 10.06
N ALA A 21 16.88 5.77 9.41
CA ALA A 21 17.09 4.40 8.93
C ALA A 21 17.11 3.38 10.08
N SER A 22 17.67 3.73 11.23
CA SER A 22 17.69 2.85 12.40
C SER A 22 16.28 2.57 12.93
N ARG A 23 15.39 3.57 12.92
CA ARG A 23 14.00 3.46 13.39
C ARG A 23 13.04 2.90 12.33
N TYR A 24 13.43 2.93 11.06
CA TYR A 24 12.59 2.49 9.93
C TYR A 24 12.10 1.05 10.07
N LYS A 25 12.97 0.13 10.49
CA LYS A 25 12.61 -1.29 10.67
C LYS A 25 11.52 -1.47 11.73
N GLU A 26 11.59 -0.74 12.83
CA GLU A 26 10.59 -0.81 13.90
C GLU A 26 9.24 -0.27 13.40
N ILE A 27 9.25 0.90 12.72
CA ILE A 27 8.06 1.52 12.14
C ILE A 27 7.34 0.55 11.20
N LEU A 28 8.06 -0.09 10.27
CA LEU A 28 7.48 -1.06 9.35
C LEU A 28 6.92 -2.29 10.08
N SER A 29 7.68 -2.83 11.04
CA SER A 29 7.26 -4.02 11.80
C SER A 29 5.95 -3.75 12.54
N LYS A 30 5.81 -2.57 13.15
CA LYS A 30 4.59 -2.13 13.84
C LYS A 30 3.46 -1.87 12.86
N ALA A 31 3.72 -1.21 11.73
CA ALA A 31 2.71 -0.95 10.69
C ALA A 31 2.08 -2.24 10.16
N HIS A 32 2.90 -3.26 9.87
CA HIS A 32 2.42 -4.55 9.37
C HIS A 32 1.64 -5.38 10.41
N SER A 33 1.95 -5.19 11.70
CA SER A 33 1.33 -5.90 12.83
C SER A 33 0.09 -5.20 13.38
N SER A 34 -0.19 -3.96 12.95
CA SER A 34 -1.25 -3.05 13.44
C SER A 34 -2.70 -3.48 13.10
N SER A 35 -2.92 -4.75 12.83
CA SER A 35 -4.26 -5.28 12.50
C SER A 35 -5.10 -5.60 13.75
N THR A 36 -4.52 -5.55 14.96
CA THR A 36 -5.19 -6.12 16.14
C THR A 36 -5.05 -5.38 17.47
N MET A 37 -4.15 -4.40 17.67
CA MET A 37 -4.04 -3.76 18.99
C MET A 37 -3.61 -2.28 18.97
N THR A 38 -4.40 -1.47 19.69
CA THR A 38 -4.08 -0.20 20.36
C THR A 38 -2.79 0.50 19.90
N VAL A 39 -2.94 1.32 18.86
CA VAL A 39 -1.90 2.20 18.31
C VAL A 39 -1.72 3.57 19.03
N PRO A 40 -2.41 3.98 20.13
CA PRO A 40 -2.24 5.36 20.60
C PRO A 40 -0.83 5.68 21.10
N LYS A 41 -0.13 4.72 21.71
CA LYS A 41 1.17 4.98 22.38
C LYS A 41 2.37 5.05 21.44
N PHE A 42 2.28 4.42 20.27
CA PHE A 42 3.36 4.40 19.29
C PHE A 42 3.30 5.64 18.39
N THR A 43 2.11 6.01 17.91
CA THR A 43 1.93 7.18 17.04
C THR A 43 2.24 8.50 17.72
N THR A 44 2.04 8.62 19.04
CA THR A 44 2.39 9.83 19.80
C THR A 44 3.90 10.11 19.87
N ARG A 45 4.75 9.12 19.56
CA ARG A 45 6.21 9.26 19.58
C ARG A 45 6.83 9.46 18.19
N LEU A 46 6.03 9.33 17.12
CA LEU A 46 6.50 9.46 15.75
C LEU A 46 6.59 10.93 15.36
N THR A 47 7.63 11.28 14.58
CA THR A 47 7.62 12.57 13.87
C THR A 47 6.59 12.55 12.75
N LYS A 48 6.29 13.71 12.15
CA LYS A 48 5.31 13.82 11.07
C LYS A 48 5.68 12.94 9.87
N GLU A 49 6.96 12.93 9.52
CA GLU A 49 7.52 12.15 8.41
C GLU A 49 7.41 10.65 8.68
N GLU A 50 7.69 10.23 9.92
CA GLU A 50 7.57 8.84 10.34
C GLU A 50 6.13 8.36 10.42
N ALA A 51 5.21 9.23 10.87
CA ALA A 51 3.77 8.94 10.90
C ALA A 51 3.21 8.74 9.49
N GLN A 52 3.65 9.55 8.52
CA GLN A 52 3.25 9.38 7.12
C GLN A 52 3.70 8.03 6.56
N VAL A 53 4.97 7.66 6.79
CA VAL A 53 5.49 6.34 6.36
C VAL A 53 4.74 5.19 7.04
N PHE A 54 4.46 5.32 8.33
CA PHE A 54 3.69 4.33 9.08
C PHE A 54 2.30 4.12 8.49
N GLU A 55 1.57 5.19 8.19
CA GLU A 55 0.21 5.09 7.66
C GLU A 55 0.20 4.55 6.22
N SER A 56 1.09 5.03 5.34
CA SER A 56 1.22 4.49 3.98
C SER A 56 1.55 2.98 3.99
N ALA A 57 2.41 2.53 4.91
CA ALA A 57 2.71 1.11 5.07
C ALA A 57 1.49 0.30 5.56
N ARG A 58 0.70 0.85 6.49
CA ARG A 58 -0.57 0.23 6.92
C ARG A 58 -1.57 0.12 5.78
N GLU A 59 -1.77 1.21 5.04
CA GLU A 59 -2.69 1.24 3.90
C GLU A 59 -2.30 0.21 2.85
N SER A 60 -1.02 0.16 2.46
CA SER A 60 -0.48 -0.83 1.53
C SER A 60 -0.74 -2.25 2.02
N MET A 61 -0.48 -2.53 3.31
CA MET A 61 -0.71 -3.85 3.88
C MET A 61 -2.21 -4.21 3.95
N SER A 62 -3.07 -3.23 4.18
CA SER A 62 -4.53 -3.40 4.15
C SER A 62 -5.02 -3.73 2.75
N ALA A 63 -4.53 -3.02 1.73
CA ALA A 63 -4.85 -3.27 0.32
C ALA A 63 -4.35 -4.65 -0.11
N PHE A 64 -3.13 -5.01 0.29
CA PHE A 64 -2.56 -6.32 0.02
C PHE A 64 -3.35 -7.46 0.69
N ARG A 65 -3.80 -7.28 1.93
CA ARG A 65 -4.67 -8.25 2.60
C ARG A 65 -6.02 -8.39 1.91
N LYS A 66 -6.66 -7.27 1.52
CA LYS A 66 -7.90 -7.27 0.74
C LYS A 66 -7.71 -8.00 -0.60
N TRP A 67 -6.61 -7.72 -1.31
CA TRP A 67 -6.26 -8.42 -2.54
C TRP A 67 -6.08 -9.93 -2.31
N ARG A 68 -5.28 -10.32 -1.30
CA ARG A 68 -4.95 -11.72 -1.01
C ARG A 68 -6.17 -12.57 -0.63
N VAL A 69 -7.08 -12.04 0.20
CA VAL A 69 -8.24 -12.82 0.70
C VAL A 69 -9.34 -12.95 -0.37
N GLY A 70 -9.29 -12.16 -1.43
CA GLY A 70 -10.19 -12.30 -2.58
C GLY A 70 -10.66 -10.98 -3.15
N GLY A 71 -9.76 -10.01 -3.32
CA GLY A 71 -10.07 -8.81 -4.11
C GLY A 71 -10.52 -9.24 -5.51
N ALA A 72 -11.63 -8.66 -5.98
CA ALA A 72 -12.32 -8.93 -7.25
C ALA A 72 -11.88 -10.23 -7.93
N ARG A 73 -12.47 -11.38 -7.53
CA ARG A 73 -12.44 -12.61 -8.34
C ARG A 73 -12.64 -12.17 -9.78
N LEU A 74 -11.68 -12.48 -10.67
CA LEU A 74 -11.68 -12.10 -12.08
C LEU A 74 -13.13 -12.02 -12.56
N GLN A 75 -13.65 -10.80 -12.72
CA GLN A 75 -15.06 -10.66 -13.07
C GLN A 75 -15.23 -11.34 -14.42
N LYS A 76 -16.19 -12.27 -14.50
CA LYS A 76 -16.45 -12.98 -15.76
C LYS A 76 -16.74 -11.91 -16.81
N ALA A 77 -15.82 -11.78 -17.78
CA ALA A 77 -16.01 -10.83 -18.87
C ALA A 77 -17.38 -11.09 -19.51
N SER A 78 -18.14 -10.03 -19.82
CA SER A 78 -19.50 -10.12 -20.36
C SER A 78 -19.59 -11.01 -21.62
N ILE A 79 -18.45 -11.17 -22.29
CA ILE A 79 -18.24 -11.98 -23.50
C ILE A 79 -18.22 -13.49 -23.19
N LEU A 80 -17.70 -13.91 -22.03
CA LEU A 80 -17.61 -15.32 -21.62
C LEU A 80 -18.97 -15.94 -21.25
N GLY A 81 -20.02 -15.13 -21.10
CA GLY A 81 -21.40 -15.61 -20.88
C GLY A 81 -22.24 -15.69 -22.15
N ARG A 82 -21.77 -15.12 -23.26
CA ARG A 82 -22.58 -14.97 -24.47
C ARG A 82 -22.44 -16.21 -25.35
N LYS A 83 -23.49 -17.05 -25.39
CA LYS A 83 -23.60 -18.13 -26.38
C LYS A 83 -23.53 -17.51 -27.78
N ARG A 84 -22.58 -17.96 -28.61
CA ARG A 84 -22.45 -17.53 -30.01
C ARG A 84 -23.79 -17.78 -30.72
N LYS A 85 -24.36 -16.76 -31.37
CA LYS A 85 -25.46 -16.98 -32.31
C LYS A 85 -24.86 -17.70 -33.52
N THR A 86 -25.20 -18.97 -33.69
CA THR A 86 -24.97 -19.70 -34.94
C THR A 86 -25.80 -18.98 -36.00
N LYS A 87 -25.13 -18.30 -36.93
CA LYS A 87 -25.76 -17.92 -38.20
C LYS A 87 -25.99 -19.24 -38.92
N LEU A 88 -27.23 -19.73 -38.92
CA LEU A 88 -27.61 -20.73 -39.93
C LEU A 88 -27.38 -20.06 -41.29
N PRO A 89 -26.73 -20.73 -42.26
CA PRO A 89 -26.70 -20.22 -43.62
C PRO A 89 -28.15 -20.11 -44.09
N ASP A 90 -28.54 -18.91 -44.52
CA ASP A 90 -29.82 -18.71 -45.18
C ASP A 90 -29.93 -19.71 -46.34
N GLY A 91 -31.00 -20.49 -46.33
CA GLY A 91 -31.28 -21.52 -47.33
C GLY A 91 -31.36 -20.91 -48.74
N PRO A 92 -31.20 -21.75 -49.78
CA PRO A 92 -30.96 -21.27 -51.12
C PRO A 92 -32.12 -20.42 -51.64
N SER A 93 -31.77 -19.24 -52.15
CA SER A 93 -32.66 -18.40 -52.95
C SER A 93 -33.16 -19.23 -54.14
N THR A 94 -34.44 -19.59 -54.12
CA THR A 94 -35.15 -20.13 -55.28
C THR A 94 -35.39 -19.03 -56.35
N PRO A 95 -35.52 -19.42 -57.63
CA PRO A 95 -35.13 -18.63 -58.80
C PRO A 95 -36.02 -17.43 -59.12
#